data_AF-A0A941X0X1-F1
#
_entry.id   AF-A0A941X0X1-F1
#
_cell.length_a   1.000
_cell.length_b   1.000
_cell.length_c   1.000
_cell.angle_alpha   90.00
_cell.angle_beta   90.00
_cell.angle_gamma   90.00
#
_symmetry.space_group_name_H-M   'P 1'
#
loop_
_entity.id
_entity.type
_entity.pdbx_description
1 polymer ?
#
loop_
_entity_poly.entity_id
_entity_poly.type
_entity_poly.pdbx_seq_one_letter_code
_entity_poly.pdbx_strand_id
1 'polypeptide(L)'
;ASAGPSAEGEPNKRRGVAGIFFVYKCAGAAAAAGLDLDEVKRVAEKACANVRTMGVALTSCTVPRVGHPSFEIGDDEMEIGMGIHGEPGIRRGKLRPADEIVDEMLTPILSDLPFQEGDEVAVLINGLGATPLEEQYVMFRRVKQTLDEKGIRVFRSYVGEYATSMEMAGASISLIRLDDELKGYLSAPADTPFFKQFQL
;
A
#
# COMPACT_ATOMS: atom_id res chain seq x y z
N ALA A 1 -1.79 8.65 0.76
CA ALA A 1 -2.24 7.38 0.20
C ALA A 1 -3.44 7.65 -0.72
N SER A 2 -3.35 7.09 -1.93
CA SER A 2 -4.22 7.14 -3.13
C SER A 2 -4.74 8.49 -3.66
N ALA A 3 -4.55 9.62 -2.98
CA ALA A 3 -4.77 10.96 -3.55
C ALA A 3 -3.46 11.76 -3.55
N GLY A 4 -3.38 12.76 -4.43
CA GLY A 4 -2.24 13.69 -4.49
C GLY A 4 -2.03 14.44 -3.16
N PRO A 5 -0.86 15.09 -2.96
CA PRO A 5 -0.65 15.98 -1.81
C PRO A 5 -1.68 17.12 -1.78
N SER A 6 -2.20 17.44 -0.60
CA SER A 6 -2.90 18.70 -0.37
C SER A 6 -1.91 19.86 -0.48
N ALA A 7 -2.40 21.06 -0.85
CA ALA A 7 -1.58 22.27 -0.80
C ALA A 7 -1.10 22.56 0.63
N GLU A 8 0.01 23.30 0.77
CA GLU A 8 0.51 23.70 2.09
C GLU A 8 -0.57 24.46 2.88
N GLY A 9 -0.83 24.01 4.11
CA GLY A 9 -1.87 24.57 4.99
C GLY A 9 -3.28 23.99 4.79
N GLU A 10 -3.51 23.15 3.77
CA GLU A 10 -4.79 22.44 3.62
C GLU A 10 -4.84 21.13 4.42
N PRO A 11 -6.03 20.72 4.91
CA PRO A 11 -6.21 19.41 5.50
C PRO A 11 -5.77 18.31 4.55
N ASN A 12 -5.14 17.27 5.08
CA ASN A 12 -4.75 16.10 4.30
C ASN A 12 -6.00 15.39 3.76
N LYS A 13 -6.19 15.38 2.44
CA LYS A 13 -7.34 14.73 1.78
C LYS A 13 -7.04 13.30 1.31
N ARG A 14 -5.87 12.77 1.69
CA ARG A 14 -5.47 11.41 1.33
C ARG A 14 -6.33 10.37 2.04
N ARG A 15 -6.74 9.36 1.29
CA ARG A 15 -7.47 8.21 1.84
C ARG A 15 -6.50 7.29 2.59
N GLY A 16 -6.97 6.69 3.67
CA GLY A 16 -6.30 5.55 4.30
C GLY A 16 -6.61 4.27 3.51
N VAL A 17 -5.58 3.57 3.04
CA VAL A 17 -5.70 2.29 2.32
C VAL A 17 -4.63 1.31 2.83
N ALA A 18 -4.22 0.31 2.03
CA ALA A 18 -3.35 -0.81 2.46
C ALA A 18 -2.07 -0.44 3.22
N GLY A 19 -1.47 0.74 2.98
CA GLY A 19 -0.31 1.22 3.75
C GLY A 19 -0.55 1.35 5.26
N ILE A 20 -1.82 1.35 5.71
CA ILE A 20 -2.19 1.30 7.13
C ILE A 20 -1.62 0.07 7.86
N PHE A 21 -1.37 -1.02 7.12
CA PHE A 21 -0.67 -2.20 7.65
C PHE A 21 0.63 -1.83 8.37
N PHE A 22 1.47 -0.99 7.75
CA PHE A 22 2.74 -0.58 8.35
C PHE A 22 2.54 0.27 9.61
N VAL A 23 1.50 1.10 9.63
CA VAL A 23 1.15 1.94 10.79
C VAL A 23 0.73 1.05 11.96
N TYR A 24 -0.17 0.09 11.73
CA TYR A 24 -0.58 -0.87 12.76
C TYR A 24 0.59 -1.73 13.23
N LYS A 25 1.45 -2.18 12.31
CA LYS A 25 2.61 -3.00 12.67
C LYS A 25 3.60 -2.24 13.55
N CYS A 26 3.89 -0.98 13.22
CA CYS A 26 4.83 -0.16 14.00
C CYS A 26 4.24 0.25 15.35
N ALA A 27 2.99 0.74 15.37
CA ALA A 27 2.31 1.15 16.59
C ALA A 27 2.08 -0.03 17.55
N GLY A 28 1.67 -1.19 17.02
CA GLY A 28 1.50 -2.41 17.80
C GLY A 28 2.80 -2.91 18.41
N ALA A 29 3.92 -2.84 17.66
CA ALA A 29 5.24 -3.18 18.19
C ALA A 29 5.72 -2.19 19.26
N ALA A 30 5.49 -0.89 19.08
CA ALA A 30 5.79 0.13 20.08
C ALA A 30 5.00 -0.10 21.38
N ALA A 31 3.71 -0.39 21.28
CA ALA A 31 2.87 -0.70 22.44
C ALA A 31 3.31 -1.99 23.13
N ALA A 32 3.65 -3.04 22.37
CA ALA A 32 4.17 -4.30 22.91
C ALA A 32 5.53 -4.14 23.59
N ALA A 33 6.33 -3.14 23.20
CA ALA A 33 7.58 -2.78 23.86
C ALA A 33 7.36 -2.00 25.18
N GLY A 34 6.12 -1.72 25.57
CA GLY A 34 5.78 -1.05 26.83
C GLY A 34 5.90 0.48 26.80
N LEU A 35 5.95 1.09 25.61
CA LEU A 35 5.93 2.53 25.48
C LEU A 35 4.57 3.12 25.90
N ASP A 36 4.59 4.38 26.35
CA ASP A 36 3.37 5.09 26.69
C ASP A 36 2.57 5.52 25.45
N LEU A 37 1.36 6.06 25.69
CA LEU A 37 0.44 6.44 24.61
C LEU A 37 1.02 7.52 23.69
N ASP A 38 1.76 8.48 24.23
CA ASP A 38 2.31 9.58 23.46
C ASP A 38 3.41 9.08 22.52
N GLU A 39 4.25 8.16 22.99
CA GLU A 39 5.27 7.53 22.15
C GLU A 39 4.68 6.56 21.11
N VAL A 40 3.65 5.78 21.47
CA VAL A 40 2.94 4.93 20.50
C VAL A 40 2.32 5.78 19.39
N LYS A 41 1.70 6.90 19.76
CA LYS A 41 1.15 7.87 18.80
C LYS A 41 2.26 8.44 17.92
N ARG A 42 3.38 8.89 18.49
CA ARG A 42 4.52 9.44 17.74
C ARG A 42 5.04 8.43 16.70
N VAL A 43 5.19 7.16 17.07
CA VAL A 43 5.62 6.10 16.15
C VAL A 43 4.59 5.85 15.05
N ALA A 44 3.29 5.83 15.38
CA ALA A 44 2.23 5.67 14.39
C ALA A 44 2.21 6.83 13.38
N GLU A 45 2.33 8.07 13.85
CA GLU A 45 2.40 9.27 13.02
C GLU A 45 3.66 9.26 12.13
N LYS A 46 4.81 8.83 12.67
CA LYS A 46 6.05 8.66 11.90
C LYS A 46 5.89 7.62 10.79
N ALA A 47 5.32 6.46 11.08
CA ALA A 47 5.05 5.42 10.07
C ALA A 47 4.09 5.94 8.98
N CYS A 48 3.03 6.65 9.39
CA CYS A 48 2.06 7.26 8.48
C CYS A 48 2.71 8.30 7.56
N ALA A 49 3.62 9.13 8.10
CA ALA A 49 4.35 10.12 7.33
C ALA A 49 5.33 9.50 6.30
N ASN A 50 5.84 8.30 6.55
CA ASN A 50 6.83 7.62 5.71
C ASN A 50 6.25 6.57 4.74
N VAL A 51 4.93 6.35 4.73
CA VAL A 51 4.28 5.40 3.83
C VAL A 51 3.52 6.10 2.69
N ARG A 52 3.66 5.58 1.47
CA ARG A 52 2.87 5.97 0.31
C ARG A 52 2.25 4.73 -0.35
N THR A 53 1.02 4.88 -0.82
CA THR A 53 0.25 3.80 -1.44
C THR A 53 -0.49 4.30 -2.66
N MET A 54 -0.46 3.50 -3.73
CA MET A 54 -1.28 3.65 -4.93
C MET A 54 -1.96 2.32 -5.25
N GLY A 55 -3.17 2.35 -5.77
CA GLY A 55 -3.97 1.17 -6.13
C GLY A 55 -4.38 1.18 -7.60
N VAL A 56 -4.76 0.01 -8.10
CA VAL A 56 -5.44 -0.19 -9.38
C VAL A 56 -6.58 -1.18 -9.18
N ALA A 57 -7.72 -0.89 -9.79
CA ALA A 57 -8.86 -1.80 -9.83
C ALA A 57 -9.21 -2.17 -11.27
N LEU A 58 -9.60 -3.43 -11.44
CA LEU A 58 -10.06 -4.03 -12.70
C LEU A 58 -11.56 -4.30 -12.67
N THR A 59 -12.11 -4.50 -11.47
CA THR A 59 -13.56 -4.63 -11.27
C THR A 59 -14.01 -3.77 -10.08
N SER A 60 -15.32 -3.65 -9.90
CA SER A 60 -15.92 -3.09 -8.70
C SER A 60 -16.22 -4.19 -7.67
N CYS A 61 -16.47 -3.78 -6.43
CA CYS A 61 -17.01 -4.64 -5.39
C CYS A 61 -18.53 -4.50 -5.27
N THR A 62 -19.18 -5.58 -4.87
CA THR A 62 -20.61 -5.66 -4.61
C THR A 62 -20.86 -5.69 -3.11
N VAL A 63 -21.35 -4.58 -2.56
CA VAL A 63 -21.78 -4.56 -1.17
C VAL A 63 -23.04 -5.44 -1.04
N PRO A 64 -23.08 -6.46 -0.16
CA PRO A 64 -24.18 -7.44 -0.13
C PRO A 64 -25.57 -6.81 0.03
N ARG A 65 -25.66 -5.70 0.77
CA ARG A 65 -26.90 -4.94 0.95
C ARG A 65 -27.36 -4.22 -0.32
N VAL A 66 -26.43 -3.82 -1.17
CA VAL A 66 -26.69 -3.12 -2.44
C VAL A 66 -27.05 -4.14 -3.54
N GLY A 67 -26.38 -5.30 -3.53
CA GLY A 67 -26.71 -6.43 -4.41
C GLY A 67 -26.32 -6.26 -5.88
N HIS A 68 -25.63 -5.17 -6.22
CA HIS A 68 -25.03 -4.90 -7.53
C HIS A 68 -23.71 -4.13 -7.36
N PRO A 69 -22.83 -4.13 -8.37
CA PRO A 69 -21.57 -3.40 -8.34
C PRO A 69 -21.77 -1.91 -8.03
N SER A 70 -20.88 -1.34 -7.20
CA SER A 70 -21.01 0.06 -6.76
C SER A 70 -20.67 1.07 -7.87
N PHE A 71 -19.95 0.61 -8.88
CA PHE A 71 -19.61 1.31 -10.13
C PHE A 71 -19.24 0.23 -11.16
N GLU A 72 -19.10 0.60 -12.43
CA GLU A 72 -18.70 -0.34 -13.49
C GLU A 72 -17.31 0.00 -14.01
N ILE A 73 -16.44 -1.00 -14.16
CA ILE A 73 -15.21 -0.94 -14.96
C ILE A 73 -15.43 -1.90 -16.13
N GLY A 74 -15.20 -1.45 -17.37
CA GLY A 74 -15.37 -2.31 -18.54
C GLY A 74 -14.34 -3.45 -18.56
N ASP A 75 -14.67 -4.54 -19.26
CA ASP A 75 -13.83 -5.76 -19.31
C ASP A 75 -12.39 -5.51 -19.81
N ASP A 76 -12.17 -4.43 -20.57
CA ASP A 76 -10.87 -4.02 -21.09
C ASP A 76 -10.35 -2.71 -20.48
N GLU A 77 -10.89 -2.33 -19.32
CA GLU A 77 -10.55 -1.11 -18.59
C GLU A 77 -9.93 -1.40 -17.22
N MET A 78 -9.30 -0.36 -16.66
CA MET A 78 -8.79 -0.32 -15.31
C MET A 78 -8.88 1.10 -14.76
N GLU A 79 -8.88 1.21 -13.43
CA GLU A 79 -8.91 2.50 -12.73
C GLU A 79 -7.78 2.59 -11.70
N ILE A 80 -6.88 3.55 -11.91
CA ILE A 80 -5.73 3.82 -11.05
C ILE A 80 -6.11 4.86 -10.00
N GLY A 81 -5.69 4.60 -8.76
CA GLY A 81 -5.92 5.44 -7.60
C GLY A 81 -7.32 5.31 -7.03
N MET A 82 -8.09 4.29 -7.40
CA MET A 82 -9.39 4.05 -6.80
C MET A 82 -9.28 3.74 -5.31
N GLY A 83 -10.27 4.17 -4.52
CA GLY A 83 -10.34 3.90 -3.09
C GLY A 83 -10.84 2.48 -2.78
N ILE A 84 -10.62 2.03 -1.55
CA ILE A 84 -11.03 0.69 -1.10
C ILE A 84 -12.54 0.53 -0.90
N HIS A 85 -13.33 1.59 -1.05
CA HIS A 85 -14.79 1.52 -1.05
C HIS A 85 -15.39 1.88 -2.41
N GLY A 86 -14.56 1.93 -3.46
CA GLY A 86 -15.01 2.30 -4.81
C GLY A 86 -15.03 3.80 -5.09
N GLU A 87 -14.39 4.61 -4.25
CA GLU A 87 -14.27 6.04 -4.51
C GLU A 87 -13.44 6.27 -5.79
N PRO A 88 -13.87 7.15 -6.70
CA PRO A 88 -13.19 7.36 -7.97
C PRO A 88 -11.68 7.56 -7.84
N GLY A 89 -10.97 7.01 -8.82
CA GLY A 89 -9.53 7.13 -8.96
C GLY A 89 -9.10 8.44 -9.61
N ILE A 90 -7.80 8.51 -9.90
CA ILE A 90 -7.20 9.66 -10.59
C ILE A 90 -7.23 9.48 -12.11
N ARG A 91 -7.34 8.24 -12.60
CA ARG A 91 -7.32 7.92 -14.02
C ARG A 91 -8.05 6.61 -14.30
N ARG A 92 -8.99 6.63 -15.24
CA ARG A 92 -9.58 5.45 -15.88
C ARG A 92 -9.07 5.32 -17.31
N GLY A 93 -8.89 4.10 -17.79
CA GLY A 93 -8.50 3.85 -19.18
C GLY A 93 -8.35 2.37 -19.49
N LYS A 94 -7.86 2.05 -20.68
CA LYS A 94 -7.65 0.66 -21.11
C LYS A 94 -6.68 -0.09 -20.19
N LEU A 95 -6.98 -1.36 -19.98
CA LEU A 95 -6.09 -2.32 -19.33
C LEU A 95 -4.78 -2.42 -20.13
N ARG A 96 -3.67 -2.55 -19.40
CA ARG A 96 -2.31 -2.59 -19.96
C ARG A 96 -1.52 -3.76 -19.37
N PRO A 97 -0.36 -4.10 -19.95
CA PRO A 97 0.56 -5.03 -19.32
C PRO A 97 0.89 -4.65 -17.87
N ALA A 98 1.03 -5.65 -16.99
CA ALA A 98 1.25 -5.44 -15.56
C ALA A 98 2.45 -4.52 -15.25
N ASP A 99 3.53 -4.64 -16.03
CA ASP A 99 4.73 -3.82 -15.82
C ASP A 99 4.44 -2.32 -16.03
N GLU A 100 3.66 -1.97 -17.06
CA GLU A 100 3.26 -0.59 -17.32
C GLU A 100 2.31 -0.03 -16.25
N ILE A 101 1.44 -0.89 -15.70
CA ILE A 101 0.55 -0.53 -14.59
C ILE A 101 1.39 -0.22 -13.34
N VAL A 102 2.35 -1.09 -13.01
CA VAL A 102 3.23 -0.92 -11.86
C VAL A 102 4.06 0.37 -11.99
N ASP A 103 4.62 0.64 -13.17
CA ASP A 103 5.41 1.85 -13.41
C ASP A 103 4.57 3.13 -13.25
N GLU A 104 3.34 3.13 -13.76
CA GLU A 104 2.42 4.25 -13.57
C GLU A 104 2.06 4.44 -12.09
N MET A 105 1.84 3.36 -11.34
CA MET A 105 1.52 3.42 -9.91
C MET A 105 2.72 3.86 -9.06
N LEU A 106 3.94 3.46 -9.42
CA LEU A 106 5.16 3.83 -8.70
C LEU A 106 5.54 5.30 -8.91
N THR A 107 5.25 5.87 -10.07
CA THR A 107 5.56 7.27 -10.38
C THR A 107 5.08 8.25 -9.29
N PRO A 108 3.79 8.29 -8.89
CA PRO A 108 3.30 9.15 -7.82
C PRO A 108 3.76 8.72 -6.42
N ILE A 109 4.10 7.44 -6.21
CA ILE A 109 4.65 6.98 -4.92
C ILE A 109 6.05 7.57 -4.71
N LEU A 110 6.90 7.47 -5.74
CA LEU A 110 8.30 7.85 -5.68
C LEU A 110 8.53 9.36 -5.76
N SER A 111 7.63 10.11 -6.38
CA SER A 111 7.74 11.58 -6.44
C SER A 111 7.24 12.28 -5.17
N ASP A 112 6.34 11.63 -4.42
CA ASP A 112 5.66 12.26 -3.29
C ASP A 112 6.38 12.09 -1.94
N LEU A 113 7.16 11.03 -1.80
CA LEU A 113 8.19 10.93 -0.78
C LEU A 113 9.51 10.83 -1.55
N PRO A 114 10.39 11.85 -1.53
CA PRO A 114 11.56 11.87 -2.40
C PRO A 114 12.59 10.83 -1.92
N PHE A 115 12.42 9.60 -2.37
CA PHE A 115 13.37 8.51 -2.15
C PHE A 115 14.69 8.82 -2.86
N GLN A 116 15.79 8.45 -2.22
CA GLN A 116 17.14 8.68 -2.73
C GLN A 116 17.88 7.34 -2.88
N GLU A 117 18.91 7.33 -3.72
CA GLU A 117 19.82 6.19 -3.80
C GLU A 117 20.40 5.88 -2.41
N GLY A 118 20.40 4.60 -2.03
CA GLY A 118 20.83 4.14 -0.70
C GLY A 118 19.72 4.03 0.34
N ASP A 119 18.55 4.64 0.10
CA ASP A 119 17.36 4.47 0.95
C ASP A 119 16.99 2.99 1.06
N GLU A 120 16.37 2.64 2.18
CA GLU A 120 15.85 1.31 2.44
C GLU A 120 14.33 1.38 2.66
N VAL A 121 13.60 0.43 2.09
CA VAL A 121 12.13 0.39 2.14
C VAL A 121 11.62 -0.99 2.49
N ALA A 122 10.39 -1.05 3.05
CA ALA A 122 9.58 -2.24 2.96
C ALA A 122 8.46 -2.05 1.91
N VAL A 123 8.20 -3.13 1.17
CA VAL A 123 7.22 -3.18 0.09
C VAL A 123 6.01 -3.99 0.54
N LEU A 124 4.81 -3.48 0.32
CA LEU A 124 3.57 -4.24 0.43
C LEU A 124 2.88 -4.26 -0.94
N ILE A 125 2.73 -5.46 -1.51
CA ILE A 125 1.79 -5.73 -2.59
C ILE A 125 0.54 -6.31 -1.97
N ASN A 126 -0.55 -5.55 -2.04
CA ASN A 126 -1.82 -5.92 -1.44
C ASN A 126 -2.86 -6.18 -2.52
N GLY A 127 -3.35 -7.42 -2.62
CA GLY A 127 -4.53 -7.76 -3.43
C GLY A 127 -5.80 -7.13 -2.85
N LEU A 128 -6.72 -6.71 -3.72
CA LEU A 128 -8.00 -6.11 -3.31
C LEU A 128 -9.11 -7.15 -3.10
N GLY A 129 -8.82 -8.44 -3.29
CA GLY A 129 -9.71 -9.54 -2.93
C GLY A 129 -9.78 -10.66 -3.97
N ALA A 130 -9.89 -10.32 -5.26
CA ALA A 130 -10.02 -11.32 -6.33
C ALA A 130 -8.80 -11.45 -7.25
N THR A 131 -7.68 -10.80 -6.93
CA THR A 131 -6.43 -10.91 -7.72
C THR A 131 -5.60 -12.11 -7.24
N PRO A 132 -5.34 -13.10 -8.10
CA PRO A 132 -4.53 -14.27 -7.76
C PRO A 132 -3.16 -13.90 -7.19
N LEU A 133 -2.68 -14.70 -6.23
CA LEU A 133 -1.40 -14.45 -5.57
C LEU A 133 -0.22 -14.42 -6.56
N GLU A 134 -0.26 -15.22 -7.62
CA GLU A 134 0.76 -15.23 -8.67
C GLU A 134 0.85 -13.89 -9.42
N GLU A 135 -0.28 -13.23 -9.69
CA GLU A 135 -0.31 -11.90 -10.32
C GLU A 135 0.26 -10.82 -9.39
N GLN A 136 0.02 -10.96 -8.08
CA GLN A 136 0.64 -10.07 -7.08
C GLN A 136 2.18 -10.21 -7.07
N TYR A 137 2.70 -11.43 -7.26
CA TYR A 137 4.15 -11.64 -7.41
C TYR A 137 4.70 -11.12 -8.76
N VAL A 138 3.91 -11.15 -9.84
CA VAL A 138 4.25 -10.47 -11.11
C VAL A 138 4.42 -8.97 -10.89
N MET A 139 3.52 -8.34 -10.12
CA MET A 139 3.67 -6.93 -9.75
C MET A 139 4.90 -6.69 -8.87
N PHE A 140 5.14 -7.54 -7.86
CA PHE A 140 6.32 -7.42 -7.00
C PHE A 140 7.63 -7.49 -7.80
N ARG A 141 7.71 -8.37 -8.81
CA ARG A 141 8.88 -8.47 -9.70
C ARG A 141 9.20 -7.10 -10.31
N ARG A 142 8.21 -6.43 -10.90
CA ARG A 142 8.44 -5.12 -11.52
C ARG A 142 8.79 -4.06 -10.47
N VAL A 143 8.12 -4.04 -9.32
CA VAL A 143 8.48 -3.13 -8.22
C VAL A 143 9.94 -3.30 -7.81
N LYS A 144 10.40 -4.54 -7.64
CA LYS A 144 11.79 -4.82 -7.27
C LYS A 144 12.79 -4.33 -8.33
N GLN A 145 12.51 -4.57 -9.61
CA GLN A 145 13.35 -4.08 -10.71
C GLN A 145 13.46 -2.54 -10.69
N THR A 146 12.33 -1.84 -10.60
CA THR A 146 12.31 -0.37 -10.60
C THR A 146 13.02 0.23 -9.38
N LEU A 147 12.93 -0.43 -8.21
CA LEU A 147 13.66 0.00 -7.01
C LEU A 147 15.17 -0.26 -7.11
N ASP A 148 15.58 -1.41 -7.67
CA ASP A 148 16.99 -1.73 -7.91
C ASP A 148 17.65 -0.75 -8.88
N GLU A 149 16.96 -0.41 -9.98
CA GLU A 149 17.40 0.59 -10.97
C GLU A 149 17.62 1.99 -10.34
N LYS A 150 16.93 2.27 -9.23
CA LYS A 150 17.03 3.52 -8.47
C LYS A 150 17.98 3.43 -7.27
N GLY A 151 18.61 2.28 -7.05
CA GLY A 151 19.47 2.03 -5.89
C GLY A 151 18.75 2.07 -4.55
N ILE A 152 17.44 1.80 -4.53
CA ILE A 152 16.62 1.72 -3.31
C ILE A 152 16.55 0.27 -2.85
N ARG A 153 17.00 -0.01 -1.63
CA ARG A 153 17.07 -1.37 -1.10
C ARG A 153 15.72 -1.82 -0.53
N VAL A 154 15.27 -3.01 -0.92
CA VAL A 154 14.11 -3.65 -0.31
C VAL A 154 14.57 -4.46 0.90
N PHE A 155 14.27 -3.98 2.11
CA PHE A 155 14.51 -4.71 3.36
C PHE A 155 13.59 -5.93 3.48
N ARG A 156 12.29 -5.72 3.21
CA ARG A 156 11.27 -6.75 3.36
C ARG A 156 10.14 -6.53 2.37
N SER A 157 9.58 -7.62 1.86
CA SER A 157 8.34 -7.60 1.09
C SER A 157 7.22 -8.35 1.83
N TYR A 158 6.01 -7.85 1.64
CA TYR A 158 4.74 -8.43 2.07
C TYR A 158 3.88 -8.55 0.81
N VAL A 159 3.40 -9.75 0.49
CA VAL A 159 2.61 -10.03 -0.71
C VAL A 159 1.41 -10.87 -0.30
N GLY A 160 0.20 -10.39 -0.55
CA GLY A 160 -1.03 -11.07 -0.19
C GLY A 160 -2.19 -10.10 0.07
N GLU A 161 -3.17 -10.56 0.84
CA GLU A 161 -4.38 -9.81 1.16
C GLU A 161 -4.31 -9.27 2.59
N TYR A 162 -4.05 -7.96 2.71
CA TYR A 162 -3.90 -7.26 4.01
C TYR A 162 -5.00 -6.23 4.25
N ALA A 163 -5.52 -5.61 3.19
CA ALA A 163 -6.63 -4.67 3.20
C ALA A 163 -7.40 -4.80 1.88
N THR A 164 -8.40 -5.68 1.86
CA THR A 164 -9.21 -5.98 0.68
C THR A 164 -10.42 -5.05 0.55
N SER A 165 -11.10 -5.15 -0.61
CA SER A 165 -12.38 -4.54 -0.92
C SER A 165 -13.33 -5.61 -1.46
N MET A 166 -13.77 -6.49 -0.56
CA MET A 166 -14.61 -7.65 -0.88
C MET A 166 -14.01 -8.48 -2.03
N GLU A 167 -14.73 -8.67 -3.13
CA GLU A 167 -14.32 -9.43 -4.32
C GLU A 167 -13.69 -8.58 -5.44
N MET A 168 -13.26 -7.35 -5.13
CA MET A 168 -12.62 -6.47 -6.10
C MET A 168 -11.35 -7.12 -6.69
N ALA A 169 -11.31 -7.25 -8.01
CA ALA A 169 -10.08 -7.58 -8.73
C ALA A 169 -9.24 -6.31 -8.88
N GLY A 170 -8.01 -6.37 -8.41
CA GLY A 170 -7.09 -5.26 -8.36
C GLY A 170 -6.03 -5.44 -7.29
N ALA A 171 -5.09 -4.51 -7.25
CA ALA A 171 -3.99 -4.55 -6.30
C ALA A 171 -3.51 -3.14 -5.94
N SER A 172 -2.72 -3.06 -4.88
CA SER A 172 -2.07 -1.82 -4.46
C SER A 172 -0.62 -2.05 -4.07
N ILE A 173 0.19 -1.02 -4.30
CA ILE A 173 1.60 -0.98 -3.92
C ILE A 173 1.72 0.02 -2.79
N SER A 174 2.28 -0.40 -1.66
CA SER A 174 2.71 0.51 -0.60
C SER A 174 4.21 0.42 -0.37
N LEU A 175 4.87 1.58 -0.29
CA LEU A 175 6.27 1.69 0.12
C LEU A 175 6.33 2.47 1.43
N ILE A 176 6.99 1.91 2.44
CA ILE A 176 7.39 2.65 3.64
C ILE A 176 8.91 2.84 3.61
N ARG A 177 9.38 4.09 3.68
CA ARG A 177 10.79 4.38 3.88
C ARG A 177 11.19 4.05 5.32
N LEU A 178 12.31 3.35 5.47
CA LEU A 178 12.78 2.86 6.76
C LEU A 178 13.99 3.66 7.22
N ASP A 179 13.95 4.03 8.49
CA ASP A 179 15.14 4.26 9.30
C ASP A 179 15.27 3.15 10.35
N ASP A 180 16.31 3.19 11.16
CA ASP A 180 16.60 2.16 12.16
C ASP A 180 15.44 1.94 13.15
N GLU A 181 14.73 3.01 13.52
CA GLU A 181 13.59 2.93 14.45
C GLU A 181 12.41 2.18 13.80
N LEU A 182 11.97 2.61 12.60
CA LEU A 182 10.86 1.95 11.91
C LEU A 182 11.21 0.51 11.51
N LYS A 183 12.47 0.26 11.12
CA LYS A 183 12.97 -1.09 10.82
C LYS A 183 12.92 -1.99 12.06
N GLY A 184 13.29 -1.47 13.23
CA GLY A 184 13.19 -2.17 14.51
C GLY A 184 11.75 -2.61 14.81
N TYR A 185 10.80 -1.68 14.75
CA TYR A 185 9.39 -2.00 14.98
C TYR A 185 8.78 -2.93 13.92
N LEU A 186 9.19 -2.77 12.66
CA LEU A 186 8.74 -3.64 11.57
C LEU A 186 9.23 -5.08 11.78
N SER A 187 10.43 -5.27 12.35
CA SER A 187 11.07 -6.57 12.58
C SER A 187 10.56 -7.29 13.84
N ALA A 188 9.95 -6.57 14.77
CA ALA A 188 9.37 -7.17 15.99
C ALA A 188 8.33 -8.26 15.66
N PRO A 189 8.18 -9.28 16.51
CA PRO A 189 7.20 -10.34 16.30
C PRO A 189 5.77 -9.81 16.35
N ALA A 190 4.86 -10.51 15.67
CA ALA A 190 3.43 -10.30 15.77
C ALA A 190 2.71 -11.64 15.58
N ASP A 191 1.72 -11.92 16.43
CA ASP A 191 0.86 -13.10 16.31
C ASP A 191 -0.60 -12.66 16.39
N THR A 192 -1.20 -12.46 15.23
CA THR A 192 -2.60 -12.03 15.08
C THR A 192 -3.31 -12.94 14.09
N PRO A 193 -4.66 -12.97 14.08
CA PRO A 193 -5.41 -13.86 13.17
C PRO A 193 -5.09 -13.67 11.68
N PHE A 194 -4.74 -12.44 11.27
CA PHE A 194 -4.52 -12.08 9.86
C PHE A 194 -3.04 -11.76 9.55
N PHE A 195 -2.16 -11.80 10.55
CA PHE A 195 -0.74 -11.56 10.35
C PHE A 195 0.09 -12.25 11.43
N LYS A 196 0.96 -13.16 10.98
CA LYS A 196 1.98 -13.79 11.82
C LYS A 196 3.35 -13.50 11.27
N GLN A 197 4.21 -12.97 12.13
CA GLN A 197 5.62 -12.76 11.83
C GLN A 197 6.43 -13.12 13.07
N PHE A 198 7.35 -14.06 12.89
CA PHE A 198 8.40 -14.34 13.85
C PHE A 198 9.61 -13.46 13.51
N GLN A 199 10.45 -13.16 14.51
CA GLN A 199 11.52 -12.17 14.40
C GLN A 199 12.33 -12.32 13.10
N LEU A 200 12.48 -11.21 12.36
CA LEU A 200 13.22 -11.13 11.09
C LEU A 200 14.74 -11.23 11.29
#